data_AF-A0AAV9RP83-F1
#
_entry.id   AF-A0AAV9RP83-F1
#
_cell.length_a   1.000
_cell.length_b   1.000
_cell.length_c   1.000
_cell.angle_alpha   90.00
_cell.angle_beta   90.00
_cell.angle_gamma   90.00
#
_symmetry.space_group_name_H-M   'P 1'
#
loop_
_entity.id
_entity.type
_entity.pdbx_description
1 polymer ?
#
loop_
_entity_poly.entity_id
_entity_poly.type
_entity_poly.pdbx_seq_one_letter_code
_entity_poly.pdbx_strand_id
1 'polypeptide(L)'
;APLSSVLLPEETSALSRVQFVDNWSVSAQDCQIVAAKPVGVLVLCKNGAIYTVTAGQGMQSCTMQLTERPKDSRDLPTFTITVPFLQPVCLVVQRSGKIILKDVLNRATVCHLTLPTSYRIASPFNPVYALNAKQQVLFIRGDQETSCNDLSKRRSQSQLFVFQFDQSDIMKPHIVSHLEPPRQQTTLCHGSLGGICNLYLEQRMHSVDERNKALVQTWGKLQETAARMQQTPQSNRHLKNYNK
;
A
#
# COMPACT_ATOMS: atom_id res chain seq x y z
N ALA A 1 20.13 19.17 2.05
CA ALA A 1 20.45 18.22 0.97
C ALA A 1 19.83 16.86 1.31
N PRO A 2 19.39 16.05 0.33
CA PRO A 2 18.86 14.71 0.60
C PRO A 2 19.93 13.82 1.28
N LEU A 3 19.51 12.96 2.22
CA LEU A 3 20.41 12.05 2.94
C LEU A 3 20.98 10.94 2.05
N SER A 4 20.23 10.53 1.02
CA SER A 4 20.64 9.56 0.01
C SER A 4 19.73 9.71 -1.23
N SER A 5 20.27 9.42 -2.42
CA SER A 5 19.50 9.26 -3.65
C SER A 5 19.65 7.81 -4.12
N VAL A 6 18.53 7.20 -4.52
CA VAL A 6 18.54 5.83 -5.03
C VAL A 6 17.88 5.80 -6.39
N LEU A 7 18.59 5.24 -7.36
CA LEU A 7 18.07 4.95 -8.69
C LEU A 7 17.47 3.55 -8.67
N LEU A 8 16.24 3.43 -9.13
CA LEU A 8 15.60 2.14 -9.38
C LEU A 8 16.00 1.65 -10.79
N PRO A 9 15.99 0.33 -11.04
CA PRO A 9 16.37 -0.22 -12.35
C PRO A 9 15.58 0.39 -13.50
N GLU A 10 16.19 0.57 -14.67
CA GLU A 10 15.56 1.22 -15.84
C GLU A 10 14.28 0.51 -16.33
N GLU A 11 14.17 -0.80 -16.08
CA GLU A 11 13.00 -1.62 -16.40
C GLU A 11 11.80 -1.36 -15.48
N THR A 12 11.97 -0.51 -14.46
CA THR A 12 10.88 -0.15 -13.56
C THR A 12 9.93 0.84 -14.23
N SER A 13 8.68 0.41 -14.43
CA SER A 13 7.60 1.34 -14.73
C SER A 13 7.44 2.36 -13.59
N ALA A 14 6.78 3.48 -13.87
CA ALA A 14 6.46 4.51 -12.87
C ALA A 14 5.98 3.93 -11.53
N LEU A 15 6.39 4.56 -10.44
CA LEU A 15 6.08 4.12 -9.09
C LEU A 15 4.58 4.28 -8.83
N SER A 16 3.99 3.29 -8.19
CA SER A 16 2.61 3.32 -7.71
C SER A 16 2.54 3.62 -6.22
N ARG A 17 3.48 3.09 -5.43
CA ARG A 17 3.49 3.27 -3.97
C ARG A 17 4.90 3.14 -3.40
N VAL A 18 5.17 3.89 -2.35
CA VAL A 18 6.41 3.84 -1.55
C VAL A 18 6.00 3.73 -0.09
N GLN A 19 6.59 2.80 0.66
CA GLN A 19 6.29 2.58 2.06
C GLN A 19 7.57 2.31 2.86
N PHE A 20 7.73 2.97 3.99
CA PHE A 20 8.82 2.71 4.92
C PHE A 20 8.62 1.39 5.67
N VAL A 21 9.72 0.69 5.92
CA VAL A 21 9.76 -0.53 6.71
C VAL A 21 10.36 -0.21 8.06
N ASP A 22 9.48 0.07 9.03
CA ASP A 22 9.87 0.23 10.43
C ASP A 22 10.43 -1.10 10.92
N ASN A 23 11.70 -1.11 11.36
CA ASN A 23 12.47 -2.26 11.84
C ASN A 23 13.12 -3.17 10.79
N TRP A 24 13.73 -2.59 9.76
CA TRP A 24 14.72 -3.30 8.96
C TRP A 24 15.96 -3.65 9.82
N SER A 25 16.01 -4.84 10.40
CA SER A 25 17.22 -5.34 11.09
C SER A 25 18.11 -6.06 10.07
N VAL A 26 19.14 -5.37 9.59
CA VAL A 26 20.24 -6.04 8.87
C VAL A 26 21.03 -6.83 9.91
N SER A 27 21.31 -8.11 9.64
CA SER A 27 22.28 -8.88 10.41
C SER A 27 23.58 -8.08 10.49
N ALA A 28 24.06 -7.82 11.71
CA ALA A 28 25.25 -7.03 11.99
C ALA A 28 26.55 -7.78 11.64
N GLN A 29 26.66 -8.30 10.42
CA GLN A 29 27.87 -8.99 9.98
C GLN A 29 28.87 -8.10 9.21
N ASP A 30 28.48 -6.92 8.72
CA ASP A 30 29.39 -6.10 7.88
C ASP A 30 29.52 -4.61 8.24
N CYS A 31 29.04 -4.13 9.40
CA CYS A 31 29.14 -2.69 9.72
C CYS A 31 29.64 -2.43 11.14
N GLN A 32 30.95 -2.54 11.33
CA GLN A 32 31.65 -1.84 12.39
C GLN A 32 31.86 -0.39 11.96
N ILE A 33 30.91 0.49 12.27
CA ILE A 33 31.07 1.94 12.48
C ILE A 33 29.71 2.39 13.04
N VAL A 34 29.73 3.36 13.97
CA VAL A 34 28.53 4.03 14.49
C VAL A 34 27.82 4.75 13.35
N ALA A 35 27.06 4.00 12.55
CA ALA A 35 26.36 4.46 11.37
C ALA A 35 24.86 4.46 11.67
N ALA A 36 24.18 5.55 11.34
CA ALA A 36 22.73 5.65 11.45
C ALA A 36 22.06 4.42 10.82
N LYS A 37 21.08 3.83 11.54
CA LYS A 37 20.39 2.61 11.11
C LYS A 37 19.86 2.79 9.67
N PRO A 38 20.14 1.87 8.73
CA PRO A 38 19.66 2.00 7.36
C PRO A 38 18.14 2.03 7.33
N VAL A 39 17.59 2.89 6.48
CA VAL A 39 16.16 2.98 6.22
C VAL A 39 15.80 2.00 5.13
N GLY A 40 14.87 1.09 5.42
CA GLY A 40 14.27 0.18 4.45
C GLY A 40 12.98 0.75 3.87
N VAL A 41 12.79 0.58 2.56
CA VAL A 41 11.62 1.07 1.83
C VAL A 41 11.12 -0.02 0.88
N LEU A 42 9.82 -0.31 0.92
CA LEU A 42 9.12 -1.10 -0.08
C LEU A 42 8.56 -0.18 -1.17
N VAL A 43 8.84 -0.53 -2.42
CA VAL A 43 8.42 0.23 -3.60
C VAL A 43 7.58 -0.69 -4.49
N LEU A 44 6.34 -0.30 -4.76
CA LEU A 44 5.46 -0.96 -5.72
C LEU A 44 5.45 -0.15 -7.02
N CYS A 45 5.80 -0.80 -8.13
CA CYS A 45 5.72 -0.24 -9.47
C CYS A 45 4.34 -0.48 -10.09
N LYS A 46 3.93 0.37 -11.04
CA LYS A 46 2.64 0.22 -11.77
C LYS A 46 2.53 -1.09 -12.55
N ASN A 47 3.65 -1.66 -12.98
CA ASN A 47 3.72 -2.97 -13.63
C ASN A 47 3.57 -4.15 -12.64
N GLY A 48 3.42 -3.90 -11.34
CA GLY A 48 3.25 -4.91 -10.30
C GLY A 48 4.55 -5.48 -9.72
N ALA A 49 5.72 -5.06 -10.21
CA ALA A 49 6.98 -5.41 -9.57
C ALA A 49 7.10 -4.71 -8.20
N ILE A 50 7.65 -5.42 -7.22
CA ILE A 50 7.91 -4.90 -5.88
C ILE A 50 9.42 -4.93 -5.64
N TYR A 51 9.96 -3.81 -5.18
CA TYR A 51 11.36 -3.65 -4.81
C TYR A 51 11.49 -3.29 -3.34
N THR A 52 12.61 -3.70 -2.77
CA THR A 52 13.11 -3.26 -1.48
C THR A 52 14.32 -2.37 -1.72
N VAL A 53 14.28 -1.18 -1.16
CA VAL A 53 15.39 -0.23 -1.21
C VAL A 53 15.88 -0.01 0.20
N THR A 54 17.19 -0.13 0.40
CA THR A 54 17.84 0.21 1.66
C THR A 54 18.81 1.35 1.41
N ALA A 55 18.79 2.35 2.28
CA ALA A 55 19.69 3.50 2.20
C ALA A 55 20.03 4.01 3.60
N GLY A 56 21.27 4.43 3.81
CA GLY A 56 21.76 4.97 5.08
C GLY A 56 22.77 6.09 4.85
N GLN A 57 23.00 6.91 5.87
CA GLN A 57 23.98 7.99 5.78
C GLN A 57 25.38 7.40 5.58
N GLY A 58 26.05 7.76 4.50
CA GLY A 58 27.39 7.23 4.16
C GLY A 58 27.39 5.76 3.74
N MET A 59 26.22 5.12 3.58
CA MET A 59 26.09 3.74 3.11
C MET A 59 25.74 3.72 1.63
N GLN A 60 26.29 2.75 0.90
CA GLN A 60 25.82 2.45 -0.45
C GLN A 60 24.35 2.00 -0.38
N SER A 61 23.51 2.60 -1.21
CA SER A 61 22.13 2.15 -1.33
C SER A 61 22.06 0.80 -2.05
N CYS A 62 21.16 -0.07 -1.58
CA CYS A 62 20.93 -1.37 -2.19
C CYS A 62 19.46 -1.48 -2.58
N THR A 63 19.23 -1.73 -3.87
CA THR A 63 17.91 -2.02 -4.44
C THR A 63 17.85 -3.50 -4.80
N MET A 64 16.80 -4.16 -4.32
CA MET A 64 16.58 -5.59 -4.52
C MET A 64 15.13 -5.82 -4.97
N GLN A 65 14.93 -6.68 -5.96
CA GLN A 65 13.59 -7.04 -6.42
C GLN A 65 13.01 -8.13 -5.52
N LEU A 66 11.87 -7.82 -4.87
CA LEU A 66 11.11 -8.75 -4.03
C LEU A 66 10.11 -9.58 -4.85
N THR A 67 9.51 -8.97 -5.87
CA THR A 67 8.57 -9.63 -6.76
C THR A 67 8.76 -9.07 -8.16
N GLU A 68 8.90 -9.97 -9.14
CA GLU A 68 8.90 -9.60 -10.55
C GLU A 68 7.53 -9.13 -11.02
N ARG A 69 7.49 -8.54 -12.22
CA ARG A 69 6.23 -8.23 -12.90
C ARG A 69 5.43 -9.53 -13.11
N PRO A 70 4.21 -9.65 -12.56
CA PRO A 70 3.36 -10.81 -12.82
C PRO A 70 2.99 -10.94 -14.30
N LYS A 71 2.92 -12.18 -14.79
CA LYS A 71 2.45 -12.48 -16.15
C LYS A 71 0.93 -12.36 -16.25
N ASP A 72 0.19 -12.85 -15.24
CA ASP A 72 -1.25 -12.69 -15.15
C ASP A 72 -1.61 -11.36 -14.48
N SER A 73 -2.48 -10.59 -15.12
CA SER A 73 -3.08 -9.37 -14.56
C SER A 73 -3.81 -9.58 -13.23
N ARG A 74 -4.29 -10.80 -12.93
CA ARG A 74 -4.93 -11.14 -11.65
C ARG A 74 -3.94 -11.28 -10.50
N ASP A 75 -2.68 -11.55 -10.78
CA ASP A 75 -1.63 -11.67 -9.77
C ASP A 75 -0.94 -10.32 -9.49
N LEU A 76 -1.38 -9.24 -10.15
CA LEU A 76 -0.91 -7.88 -9.87
C LEU A 76 -1.16 -7.50 -8.40
N PRO A 77 -0.12 -7.09 -7.66
CA PRO A 77 -0.28 -6.51 -6.34
C PRO A 77 -1.12 -5.23 -6.42
N THR A 78 -2.16 -5.17 -5.62
CA THR A 78 -3.05 -4.00 -5.52
C THR A 78 -2.91 -3.30 -4.19
N PHE A 79 -2.45 -4.02 -3.16
CA PHE A 79 -2.19 -3.48 -1.85
C PHE A 79 -1.00 -4.20 -1.22
N THR A 80 -0.09 -3.44 -0.59
CA THR A 80 1.08 -3.97 0.12
C THR A 80 1.23 -3.19 1.42
N ILE A 81 1.56 -3.89 2.51
CA ILE A 81 1.91 -3.28 3.80
C ILE A 81 2.93 -4.14 4.55
N THR A 82 3.81 -3.53 5.33
CA THR A 82 4.64 -4.22 6.33
C THR A 82 3.80 -4.72 7.50
N VAL A 83 4.17 -5.87 8.07
CA VAL A 83 3.50 -6.39 9.26
C VAL A 83 4.39 -6.09 10.48
N PRO A 84 4.02 -5.14 11.36
CA PRO A 84 4.96 -4.57 12.34
C PRO A 84 5.49 -5.57 13.37
N PHE A 85 4.76 -6.67 13.59
CA PHE A 85 5.10 -7.73 14.53
C PHE A 85 5.66 -9.00 13.85
N LEU A 86 5.76 -9.01 12.52
CA LEU A 86 6.42 -10.07 11.75
C LEU A 86 7.57 -9.48 10.94
N GLN A 87 8.82 -9.73 11.34
CA GLN A 87 10.01 -9.28 10.62
C GLN A 87 10.71 -10.44 9.93
N PRO A 88 11.20 -10.24 8.70
CA PRO A 88 11.05 -9.09 7.82
C PRO A 88 9.85 -9.31 6.86
N VAL A 89 8.61 -9.38 7.35
CA VAL A 89 7.48 -9.85 6.54
C VAL A 89 6.60 -8.70 6.05
N CYS A 90 6.17 -8.77 4.79
CA CYS A 90 5.13 -7.90 4.23
C CYS A 90 3.91 -8.70 3.78
N LEU A 91 2.75 -8.06 3.90
CA LEU A 91 1.47 -8.53 3.40
C LEU A 91 1.24 -7.95 2.01
N VAL A 92 0.94 -8.80 1.04
CA VAL A 92 0.60 -8.44 -0.33
C VAL A 92 -0.79 -8.96 -0.65
N VAL A 93 -1.67 -8.09 -1.11
CA VAL A 93 -2.98 -8.45 -1.66
C VAL A 93 -2.92 -8.26 -3.17
N GLN A 94 -3.33 -9.30 -3.89
CA GLN A 94 -3.38 -9.30 -5.34
C GLN A 94 -4.79 -8.94 -5.84
N ARG A 95 -4.88 -8.53 -7.11
CA ARG A 95 -6.16 -8.28 -7.80
C ARG A 95 -7.11 -9.48 -7.76
N SER A 96 -6.57 -10.70 -7.71
CA SER A 96 -7.31 -11.95 -7.53
C SER A 96 -8.01 -12.09 -6.18
N GLY A 97 -7.68 -11.23 -5.21
CA GLY A 97 -8.12 -11.35 -3.83
C GLY A 97 -7.27 -12.31 -2.98
N LYS A 98 -6.18 -12.87 -3.53
CA LYS A 98 -5.22 -13.63 -2.73
C LYS A 98 -4.46 -12.71 -1.78
N ILE A 99 -4.27 -13.18 -0.56
CA ILE A 99 -3.48 -12.52 0.48
C ILE A 99 -2.22 -13.36 0.69
N ILE A 100 -1.06 -12.75 0.58
CA ILE A 100 0.24 -13.43 0.60
C ILE A 100 1.12 -12.74 1.63
N LEU A 101 1.73 -13.51 2.52
CA LEU A 101 2.83 -13.04 3.34
C LEU A 101 4.15 -13.37 2.66
N LYS A 102 5.01 -12.37 2.50
CA LYS A 102 6.33 -12.50 1.89
C LYS A 102 7.42 -12.12 2.87
N ASP A 103 8.44 -12.96 2.94
CA ASP A 103 9.71 -12.66 3.57
C ASP A 103 10.48 -11.73 2.63
N VAL A 104 10.76 -10.54 3.13
CA VAL A 104 11.36 -9.47 2.38
C VAL A 104 12.88 -9.67 2.22
N LEU A 105 13.55 -10.34 3.17
CA LEU A 105 14.99 -10.62 3.08
C LEU A 105 15.25 -11.83 2.17
N ASN A 106 14.52 -12.92 2.38
CA ASN A 106 14.72 -14.18 1.64
C ASN A 106 13.99 -14.22 0.28
N ARG A 107 13.20 -13.18 -0.03
CA ARG A 107 12.36 -13.08 -1.25
C ARG A 107 11.37 -14.24 -1.40
N ALA A 108 11.04 -14.89 -0.29
CA ALA A 108 10.23 -16.10 -0.28
C ALA A 108 8.79 -15.80 0.12
N THR A 109 7.85 -16.59 -0.39
CA THR A 109 6.49 -16.60 0.14
C THR A 109 6.48 -17.39 1.44
N VAL A 110 6.07 -16.76 2.55
CA VAL A 110 5.91 -17.42 3.85
C VAL A 110 4.64 -18.28 3.83
N CYS A 111 3.50 -17.67 3.53
CA CYS A 111 2.23 -18.39 3.39
C CYS A 111 1.18 -17.58 2.62
N HIS A 112 0.07 -18.23 2.32
CA HIS A 112 -1.15 -17.61 1.82
C HIS A 112 -2.18 -17.53 2.94
N LEU A 113 -2.85 -16.38 3.09
CA LEU A 113 -3.99 -16.24 4.00
C LEU A 113 -5.26 -16.39 3.18
N THR A 114 -6.00 -17.45 3.44
CA THR A 114 -7.22 -17.80 2.69
C THR A 114 -8.45 -17.58 3.53
N LEU A 115 -9.44 -16.89 2.98
CA LEU A 115 -10.79 -16.86 3.53
C LEU A 115 -11.50 -18.19 3.20
N PRO A 116 -12.55 -18.57 3.95
CA PRO A 116 -13.40 -19.69 3.55
C PRO A 116 -13.97 -19.47 2.15
N THR A 117 -14.20 -20.56 1.41
CA THR A 117 -14.55 -20.51 -0.02
C THR A 117 -15.83 -19.73 -0.34
N SER A 118 -16.73 -19.58 0.63
CA SER A 118 -17.94 -18.76 0.50
C SER A 118 -17.71 -17.26 0.66
N TYR A 119 -16.47 -16.81 0.86
CA TYR A 119 -16.11 -15.41 1.08
C TYR A 119 -14.93 -14.97 0.23
N ARG A 120 -14.92 -13.68 -0.11
CA ARG A 120 -13.80 -13.00 -0.77
C ARG A 120 -13.50 -11.70 -0.07
N ILE A 121 -12.29 -11.17 -0.23
CA ILE A 121 -11.96 -9.84 0.27
C ILE A 121 -12.92 -8.83 -0.36
N ALA A 122 -13.54 -7.98 0.47
CA ALA A 122 -14.57 -7.02 0.04
C ALA A 122 -14.07 -6.07 -1.08
N SER A 123 -12.80 -5.63 -0.99
CA SER A 123 -12.15 -4.82 -2.02
C SER A 123 -10.66 -5.15 -2.08
N PRO A 124 -10.20 -6.02 -3.02
CA PRO A 124 -8.78 -6.35 -3.14
C PRO A 124 -7.90 -5.12 -3.46
N PHE A 125 -8.46 -4.08 -4.08
CA PHE A 125 -7.75 -2.85 -4.41
C PHE A 125 -7.55 -1.90 -3.24
N ASN A 126 -8.44 -1.97 -2.26
CA ASN A 126 -8.37 -1.18 -1.05
C ASN A 126 -9.01 -1.98 0.09
N PRO A 127 -8.30 -3.01 0.60
CA PRO A 127 -8.84 -3.88 1.62
C PRO A 127 -9.14 -3.08 2.88
N VAL A 128 -10.24 -3.40 3.55
CA VAL A 128 -10.52 -2.90 4.90
C VAL A 128 -9.87 -3.88 5.88
N TYR A 129 -8.84 -3.43 6.57
CA TYR A 129 -8.06 -4.25 7.49
C TYR A 129 -7.59 -3.46 8.71
N ALA A 130 -7.19 -4.18 9.74
CA ALA A 130 -6.47 -3.64 10.89
C ALA A 130 -5.38 -4.62 11.34
N LEU A 131 -4.23 -4.09 11.73
CA LEU A 131 -3.12 -4.86 12.31
C LEU A 131 -3.03 -4.52 13.80
N ASN A 132 -3.10 -5.54 14.66
CA ASN A 132 -2.88 -5.39 16.09
C ASN A 132 -1.53 -6.01 16.46
N ALA A 133 -0.54 -5.17 16.72
CA ALA A 133 0.80 -5.62 17.09
C ALA A 133 0.86 -6.30 18.47
N LYS A 134 0.02 -5.88 19.42
CA LYS A 134 0.00 -6.47 20.78
C LYS A 134 -0.53 -7.89 20.76
N GLN A 135 -1.56 -8.15 19.97
CA GLN A 135 -2.16 -9.48 19.84
C GLN A 135 -1.56 -10.29 18.68
N GLN A 136 -0.71 -9.67 17.85
CA GLN A 136 -0.17 -10.26 16.63
C GLN A 136 -1.27 -10.79 15.71
N VAL A 137 -2.23 -9.92 15.38
CA VAL A 137 -3.43 -10.27 14.62
C VAL A 137 -3.62 -9.37 13.40
N LEU A 138 -4.05 -9.97 12.29
CA LEU A 138 -4.64 -9.27 11.15
C LEU A 138 -6.16 -9.48 11.18
N PHE A 139 -6.89 -8.36 11.21
CA PHE A 139 -8.32 -8.31 10.94
C PHE A 139 -8.53 -7.89 9.49
N ILE A 140 -9.35 -8.60 8.73
CA ILE A 140 -9.68 -8.22 7.34
C ILE A 140 -11.14 -8.49 7.03
N ARG A 141 -11.79 -7.54 6.36
CA ARG A 141 -13.18 -7.69 5.91
C ARG A 141 -13.27 -8.57 4.67
N GLY A 142 -14.14 -9.57 4.72
CA GLY A 142 -14.59 -10.30 3.54
C GLY A 142 -16.10 -10.17 3.35
N ASP A 143 -16.54 -10.30 2.11
CA ASP A 143 -17.94 -10.31 1.73
C ASP A 143 -18.31 -11.71 1.23
N GLN A 144 -19.52 -12.16 1.57
CA GLN A 144 -20.01 -13.44 1.11
C GLN A 144 -20.16 -13.46 -0.41
N GLU A 145 -19.70 -14.53 -1.04
CA GLU A 145 -19.92 -14.78 -2.47
C GLU A 145 -21.41 -15.11 -2.65
N THR A 146 -22.19 -14.13 -3.09
CA THR A 146 -23.62 -14.31 -3.36
C THR A 146 -23.80 -14.91 -4.74
N SER A 147 -24.51 -16.05 -4.83
CA SER A 147 -24.92 -16.57 -6.13
C SER A 147 -25.92 -15.59 -6.76
N CYS A 148 -25.82 -15.38 -8.06
CA CYS A 148 -26.55 -14.37 -8.82
C CYS A 148 -28.09 -14.48 -8.73
N ASN A 149 -28.62 -15.56 -8.16
CA ASN A 149 -30.02 -15.93 -8.26
C ASN A 149 -30.93 -15.33 -7.18
N ASP A 150 -30.39 -14.69 -6.13
CA ASP A 150 -31.20 -14.24 -5.00
C ASP A 150 -31.04 -12.73 -4.71
N LEU A 151 -31.35 -11.92 -5.73
CA LEU A 151 -31.40 -10.45 -5.65
C LEU A 151 -32.36 -9.94 -4.56
N SER A 152 -33.28 -10.78 -4.10
CA SER A 152 -34.30 -10.47 -3.09
C SER A 152 -33.75 -10.42 -1.65
N LYS A 153 -32.59 -11.04 -1.38
CA LYS A 153 -31.94 -11.12 -0.05
C LYS A 153 -30.54 -10.52 -0.04
N ARG A 154 -30.32 -9.46 -0.84
CA ARG A 154 -29.04 -8.75 -0.93
C ARG A 154 -28.76 -7.88 0.32
N ARG A 155 -28.84 -8.45 1.52
CA ARG A 155 -28.16 -7.88 2.69
C ARG A 155 -26.68 -8.18 2.49
N SER A 156 -25.86 -7.15 2.44
CA SER A 156 -24.40 -7.26 2.38
C SER A 156 -23.91 -8.02 3.63
N GLN A 157 -23.71 -9.33 3.50
CA GLN A 157 -23.17 -10.19 4.54
C GLN A 157 -21.65 -10.04 4.57
N SER A 158 -21.20 -8.89 5.07
CA SER A 158 -19.79 -8.65 5.36
C SER A 158 -19.43 -9.29 6.67
N GLN A 159 -18.30 -10.00 6.70
CA GLN A 159 -17.75 -10.62 7.89
C GLN A 159 -16.32 -10.15 8.12
N LEU A 160 -15.92 -10.13 9.39
CA LEU A 160 -14.56 -9.84 9.80
C LEU A 160 -13.82 -11.16 10.01
N PHE A 161 -12.74 -11.36 9.24
CA PHE A 161 -11.86 -12.50 9.37
C PHE A 161 -10.66 -12.12 10.23
N VAL A 162 -10.24 -13.04 11.09
CA VAL A 162 -9.19 -12.82 12.09
C VAL A 162 -8.09 -13.85 11.86
N PHE A 163 -6.89 -13.39 11.55
CA PHE A 163 -5.70 -14.22 11.42
C PHE A 163 -4.77 -13.95 12.60
N GLN A 164 -4.62 -14.94 13.49
CA GLN A 164 -3.73 -14.89 14.65
C GLN A 164 -2.39 -15.53 14.25
N PHE A 165 -1.30 -14.78 14.36
CA PHE A 165 0.00 -15.23 13.87
C PHE A 165 0.83 -15.94 14.94
N ASP A 166 0.61 -15.61 16.22
CA ASP A 166 1.28 -16.20 17.38
C ASP A 166 0.98 -17.70 17.56
N GLN A 167 -0.15 -18.18 17.03
CA GLN A 167 -0.56 -19.58 17.10
C GLN A 167 0.03 -20.47 16.00
N SER A 168 0.74 -19.91 15.02
CA SER A 168 1.26 -20.65 13.86
C SER A 168 2.76 -20.92 13.97
N ASP A 169 3.15 -22.19 13.88
CA ASP A 169 4.57 -22.59 13.88
C ASP A 169 5.37 -21.98 12.73
N ILE A 170 4.72 -21.78 11.57
CA ILE A 170 5.33 -21.16 10.38
C ILE A 170 5.72 -19.70 10.66
N MET A 171 5.01 -19.04 11.58
CA MET A 171 5.21 -17.63 11.90
C MET A 171 6.25 -17.41 12.99
N LYS A 172 6.51 -18.40 13.85
CA LYS A 172 7.48 -18.30 14.97
C LYS A 172 8.84 -17.69 14.59
N PRO A 173 9.48 -18.07 13.46
CA PRO A 173 10.77 -17.50 13.07
C PRO A 173 10.71 -16.01 12.74
N HIS A 174 9.51 -15.51 12.38
CA HIS A 174 9.29 -14.14 11.94
C HIS A 174 8.72 -13.26 13.05
N ILE A 175 8.21 -13.84 14.14
CA ILE A 175 7.63 -13.09 15.24
C ILE A 175 8.73 -12.33 15.97
N VAL A 176 8.50 -11.03 16.14
CA VAL A 176 9.41 -10.16 16.86
C VAL A 176 9.19 -10.33 18.36
N SER A 177 10.04 -11.13 19.01
CA SER A 177 9.99 -11.40 20.46
C SER A 177 10.16 -10.15 21.33
N HIS A 178 10.77 -9.10 20.76
CA HIS A 178 10.96 -7.81 21.41
C HIS A 178 10.35 -6.70 20.54
N LEU A 179 9.07 -6.42 20.72
CA LEU A 179 8.61 -5.04 20.63
C LEU A 179 9.32 -4.30 21.78
N GLU A 180 10.61 -3.97 21.61
CA GLU A 180 11.18 -2.87 22.37
C GLU A 180 10.21 -1.72 22.10
N PRO A 181 9.53 -1.16 23.13
CA PRO A 181 8.68 0.01 22.90
C PRO A 181 9.55 0.98 22.11
N PRO A 182 9.08 1.55 20.99
CA PRO A 182 9.93 2.38 20.17
C PRO A 182 10.64 3.32 21.13
N ARG A 183 11.97 3.18 21.24
CA ARG A 183 12.79 4.13 22.01
C ARG A 183 12.24 5.44 21.58
N GLN A 184 11.69 6.20 22.53
CA GLN A 184 11.05 7.47 22.29
C GLN A 184 12.05 8.30 21.50
N GLN A 185 12.01 8.17 20.18
CA GLN A 185 12.44 9.21 19.30
C GLN A 185 11.43 10.26 19.69
N THR A 186 11.94 11.23 20.43
CA THR A 186 11.37 12.55 20.60
C THR A 186 11.27 13.17 19.19
N THR A 187 10.57 12.51 18.27
CA THR A 187 9.75 13.20 17.31
C THR A 187 8.86 14.04 18.21
N LEU A 188 9.00 15.35 18.11
CA LEU A 188 8.10 16.33 18.69
C LEU A 188 6.69 16.02 18.15
N CYS A 189 6.03 15.01 18.70
CA CYS A 189 4.62 14.75 18.53
C CYS A 189 3.94 15.80 19.37
N HIS A 190 3.66 16.94 18.73
CA HIS A 190 2.75 17.93 19.28
C HIS A 190 1.37 17.27 19.42
N GLY A 191 1.08 16.77 20.62
CA GLY A 191 -0.26 16.38 21.06
C GLY A 191 -0.58 14.88 21.00
N SER A 192 -1.52 14.46 21.85
CA SER A 192 -2.19 13.17 21.77
C SER A 192 -2.90 13.02 20.42
N LEU A 193 -3.24 11.79 20.01
CA LEU A 193 -4.01 11.56 18.77
C LEU A 193 -5.29 12.41 18.73
N GLY A 194 -5.97 12.57 19.87
CA GLY A 194 -7.12 13.48 20.00
C GLY A 194 -6.77 14.95 19.74
N GLY A 195 -5.62 15.42 20.22
CA GLY A 195 -5.11 16.75 19.94
C GLY A 195 -4.76 16.95 18.45
N ILE A 196 -4.15 15.96 17.81
CA ILE A 196 -3.84 16.00 16.37
C ILE A 196 -5.14 16.01 15.54
N CYS A 197 -6.12 15.17 15.90
CA CYS A 197 -7.43 15.15 15.26
C CYS A 197 -8.16 16.50 15.43
N ASN A 198 -8.16 17.07 16.63
CA ASN A 198 -8.78 18.37 16.89
C ASN A 198 -8.09 19.48 16.09
N LEU A 199 -6.76 19.53 16.07
CA LEU A 199 -6.00 20.50 15.29
C LEU A 199 -6.33 20.39 13.79
N TYR A 200 -6.40 19.16 13.26
CA TYR A 200 -6.81 18.94 11.88
C TYR A 200 -8.23 19.44 11.59
N LEU A 201 -9.17 19.17 12.50
CA LEU A 201 -10.56 19.62 12.38
C LEU A 201 -10.69 21.14 12.47
N GLU A 202 -9.92 21.78 13.35
CA GLU A 202 -9.85 23.25 13.44
C GLU A 202 -9.25 23.86 12.17
N GLN A 203 -8.12 23.34 11.68
CA GLN A 203 -7.54 23.80 10.42
C GLN A 203 -8.50 23.62 9.22
N ARG A 204 -9.24 22.50 9.19
CA ARG A 204 -10.31 22.25 8.20
C ARG A 204 -11.46 23.24 8.34
N MET A 205 -11.85 23.59 9.56
CA MET A 205 -12.91 24.57 9.82
C MET A 205 -12.48 25.97 9.38
N HIS A 206 -11.26 26.40 9.71
CA HIS A 206 -10.73 27.71 9.34
C HIS A 206 -10.51 27.87 7.83
N SER A 207 -10.22 26.79 7.11
CA SER A 207 -9.98 26.83 5.65
C SER A 207 -11.25 26.60 4.81
N VAL A 208 -12.44 26.53 5.41
CA VAL A 208 -13.68 26.14 4.72
C VAL A 208 -14.04 27.09 3.57
N ASP A 209 -13.93 28.39 3.78
CA ASP A 209 -14.30 29.40 2.78
C ASP A 209 -13.34 29.42 1.59
N GLU A 210 -12.04 29.31 1.85
CA GLU A 210 -11.02 29.23 0.80
C GLU A 210 -11.19 27.97 -0.04
N ARG A 211 -11.45 26.84 0.62
CA ARG A 211 -11.71 25.56 -0.07
C ARG A 211 -12.98 25.61 -0.89
N ASN A 212 -14.06 26.21 -0.38
CA ASN A 212 -15.30 26.38 -1.13
C ASN A 212 -15.10 27.26 -2.37
N LYS A 213 -14.37 28.38 -2.24
CA LYS A 213 -14.00 29.22 -3.38
C LYS A 213 -13.19 28.46 -4.42
N ALA A 214 -12.17 27.70 -3.98
CA ALA A 214 -11.36 26.88 -4.87
C ALA A 214 -12.18 25.79 -5.58
N LEU A 215 -13.14 25.19 -4.89
CA LEU A 215 -14.03 24.17 -5.45
C LEU A 215 -14.95 24.77 -6.50
N VAL A 216 -15.60 25.91 -6.21
CA VAL A 216 -16.46 26.64 -7.16
C VAL A 216 -15.66 27.03 -8.41
N GLN A 217 -14.45 27.55 -8.25
CA GLN A 217 -13.58 27.89 -9.39
C GLN A 217 -13.19 26.66 -10.21
N THR A 218 -12.84 25.55 -9.55
CA THR A 218 -12.46 24.30 -10.23
C THR A 218 -13.65 23.72 -10.99
N TRP A 219 -14.84 23.79 -10.39
CA TRP A 219 -16.09 23.34 -11.01
C TRP A 219 -16.43 24.19 -12.25
N GLY A 220 -16.31 25.51 -12.17
CA GLY A 220 -16.51 26.40 -13.32
C GLY A 220 -15.56 26.07 -14.47
N LYS A 221 -14.26 25.90 -14.20
CA LYS A 221 -13.27 25.47 -15.20
C LYS A 221 -13.60 24.11 -15.81
N LEU A 222 -14.14 23.18 -15.02
CA LEU A 222 -14.54 21.87 -15.49
C LEU A 222 -15.75 21.97 -16.44
N GLN A 223 -16.74 22.80 -16.10
CA GLN A 223 -17.90 23.07 -16.95
C GLN A 223 -17.51 23.72 -18.28
N GLU A 224 -16.61 24.70 -18.26
CA GLU A 224 -16.09 25.33 -19.48
C GLU A 224 -15.34 24.35 -20.38
N THR A 225 -14.53 23.48 -19.77
CA THR A 225 -13.81 22.42 -20.48
C THR A 225 -14.78 21.42 -21.11
N ALA A 226 -15.80 20.98 -20.36
CA ALA A 226 -16.83 20.08 -20.84
C ALA A 226 -17.65 20.70 -21.98
N ALA A 227 -18.03 21.98 -21.87
CA ALA A 227 -18.74 22.71 -22.91
C ALA A 227 -17.89 22.84 -24.20
N ARG A 228 -16.59 23.14 -24.08
CA ARG A 228 -15.66 23.16 -25.24
C ARG A 228 -15.55 21.80 -25.92
N MET A 229 -15.51 20.72 -25.14
CA MET A 229 -15.48 19.35 -25.70
C MET A 229 -16.78 19.01 -26.45
N GLN A 230 -17.93 19.53 -26.01
CA GLN A 230 -19.20 19.35 -26.71
C GLN A 230 -19.36 20.26 -27.95
N GLN A 231 -18.70 21.42 -27.96
CA GLN A 231 -18.65 22.35 -29.10
C GLN A 231 -17.53 22.04 -30.10
N THR A 232 -16.94 20.84 -30.07
CA THR A 232 -16.06 20.37 -31.13
C THR A 232 -16.87 19.44 -32.06
N PRO A 233 -17.58 19.95 -33.10
CA PRO A 233 -18.06 19.09 -34.16
C PRO A 233 -16.88 18.42 -34.85
N GLN A 234 -17.10 17.18 -35.27
CA GLN A 234 -16.20 16.36 -36.07
C GLN A 234 -15.48 17.12 -37.20
N SER A 235 -14.33 17.73 -36.92
CA SER A 235 -13.33 18.05 -37.94
C SER A 235 -12.51 16.78 -38.21
N ASN A 236 -13.18 15.76 -38.74
CA ASN A 236 -12.58 14.56 -39.34
C ASN A 236 -13.58 13.86 -40.27
N ARG A 237 -14.28 14.65 -41.08
CA ARG A 237 -15.00 14.18 -42.27
C ARG A 237 -14.63 15.04 -43.46
N HIS A 238 -13.36 15.02 -43.89
CA HIS A 238 -12.96 15.38 -45.25
C HIS A 238 -11.53 14.88 -45.53
N LEU A 239 -11.40 13.58 -45.78
CA LEU A 239 -10.32 12.97 -46.59
C LEU A 239 -10.69 11.52 -46.92
N LYS A 240 -11.84 11.36 -47.58
CA LYS A 240 -12.10 10.24 -48.49
C LYS A 240 -12.60 10.87 -49.77
N ASN A 241 -11.69 11.15 -50.68
CA ASN A 241 -11.83 11.20 -52.14
C ASN A 241 -10.50 11.70 -52.73
N TYR A 242 -10.11 11.13 -53.88
CA TYR A 242 -8.79 11.08 -54.53
C TYR A 242 -7.90 9.95 -53.97
N ASN A 243 -7.53 8.89 -54.71
CA ASN A 243 -7.44 8.71 -56.16
C ASN A 243 -7.92 7.33 -56.62
N LYS A 244 -8.47 7.35 -57.82
CA LYS A 244 -8.65 6.24 -58.75
C LYS A 244 -7.35 6.06 -59.54
#